data_AF-A0A2P4YBN3-F1
#
_entry.id   AF-A0A2P4YBN3-F1
#
_cell.length_a   1.000
_cell.length_b   1.000
_cell.length_c   1.000
_cell.angle_alpha   90.00
_cell.angle_beta   90.00
_cell.angle_gamma   90.00
#
_symmetry.space_group_name_H-M   'P 1'
#
loop_
_entity.id
_entity.type
_entity.pdbx_description
1 polymer ?
#
loop_
_entity_poly.entity_id
_entity_poly.type
_entity_poly.pdbx_seq_one_letter_code
_entity_poly.pdbx_strand_id
1 'polypeptide(L)'
;MQQYAKTTEKTNDMAPEWGPEDVNLYKAFILELAEAYAQTDTIFQQCGLGGKVSSETSFYKPIRRLDAVRNIAFFESTSAFVMPKKYPNSAKAMFDAIRQIHDDHACRKLYEKVENAANTIAVKFGTVNHCEGENVVPLSLIAVQQRFEESDRTVLVWRCLIEGEGDFADMCLDETGWCVLRSTPVDSTDIRTCIRSTPIHRCVEKTIDSKERDEEFANAVVRSSQQDSMKLAQLMDQFLLHT
;
A
#
# COMPACT_ATOMS: atom_id res chain seq x y z
N MET A 1 -13.03 21.89 42.65
CA MET A 1 -11.65 21.88 42.15
C MET A 1 -11.06 20.50 42.39
N GLN A 2 -10.95 19.68 41.35
CA GLN A 2 -9.96 18.60 41.28
C GLN A 2 -9.84 18.23 39.80
N GLN A 3 -8.71 18.63 39.23
CA GLN A 3 -8.36 18.54 37.83
C GLN A 3 -7.60 17.22 37.67
N TYR A 4 -8.23 16.21 37.07
CA TYR A 4 -7.53 15.00 36.68
C TYR A 4 -6.71 15.33 35.42
N ALA A 5 -5.42 15.56 35.63
CA ALA A 5 -4.44 15.59 34.57
C ALA A 5 -4.38 14.19 33.95
N LYS A 6 -4.91 14.04 32.73
CA LYS A 6 -4.55 12.93 31.85
C LYS A 6 -3.08 13.14 31.46
N THR A 7 -2.19 12.39 32.09
CA THR A 7 -0.83 12.21 31.60
C THR A 7 -0.93 11.50 30.26
N THR A 8 -0.87 12.25 29.17
CA THR A 8 -0.64 11.70 27.84
C THR A 8 0.80 11.20 27.87
N GLU A 9 0.99 9.89 28.00
CA GLU A 9 2.27 9.28 27.66
C GLU A 9 2.54 9.65 26.20
N LYS A 10 3.53 10.51 26.00
CA LYS A 10 4.14 10.69 24.69
C LYS A 10 4.79 9.36 24.37
N THR A 11 4.14 8.54 23.55
CA THR A 11 4.83 7.49 22.81
C THR A 11 5.97 8.18 22.09
N ASN A 12 7.18 7.70 22.35
CA ASN A 12 8.39 8.26 21.79
C ASN A 12 8.35 7.95 20.29
N ASP A 13 7.84 8.87 19.47
CA ASP A 13 7.75 8.77 18.00
C ASP A 13 9.16 8.81 17.37
N MET A 14 10.01 7.84 17.72
CA MET A 14 11.29 7.66 17.05
C MET A 14 11.05 6.89 15.76
N ALA A 15 11.69 7.34 14.68
CA ALA A 15 11.69 6.61 13.41
C ALA A 15 12.14 5.16 13.64
N PRO A 16 11.50 4.18 13.00
CA PRO A 16 11.86 2.78 13.20
C PRO A 16 13.28 2.51 12.69
N GLU A 17 13.99 1.61 13.35
CA GLU A 17 15.28 1.10 12.85
C GLU A 17 15.09 -0.18 12.04
N TRP A 18 15.99 -0.38 11.07
CA TRP A 18 16.06 -1.58 10.25
C TRP A 18 16.91 -2.64 10.97
N GLY A 19 16.24 -3.68 11.47
CA GLY A 19 16.86 -4.85 12.07
C GLY A 19 17.17 -5.96 11.06
N PRO A 20 17.84 -7.05 11.51
CA PRO A 20 18.18 -8.18 10.64
C PRO A 20 16.97 -8.87 9.99
N GLU A 21 15.85 -8.97 10.72
CA GLU A 21 14.60 -9.56 10.22
C GLU A 21 13.96 -8.69 9.12
N ASP A 22 13.95 -7.37 9.30
CA ASP A 22 13.47 -6.42 8.29
C ASP A 22 14.29 -6.53 6.99
N VAL A 23 15.61 -6.70 7.11
CA VAL A 23 16.49 -6.90 5.95
C VAL A 23 16.21 -8.22 5.24
N ASN A 24 15.83 -9.27 5.98
CA ASN A 24 15.41 -10.54 5.38
C ASN A 24 14.08 -10.40 4.64
N LEU A 25 13.10 -9.71 5.24
CA LEU A 25 11.83 -9.38 4.58
C LEU A 25 12.05 -8.55 3.32
N TYR A 26 12.91 -7.52 3.38
CA TYR A 26 13.29 -6.74 2.19
C TYR A 26 13.82 -7.62 1.06
N LYS A 27 14.75 -8.54 1.37
CA LYS A 27 15.33 -9.44 0.36
C LYS A 27 14.27 -10.38 -0.23
N ALA A 28 13.38 -10.93 0.59
CA ALA A 28 12.29 -11.77 0.13
C ALA A 28 11.34 -10.98 -0.79
N PHE A 29 10.93 -9.78 -0.36
CA PHE A 29 10.05 -8.91 -1.13
C PHE A 29 10.65 -8.50 -2.47
N ILE A 30 11.96 -8.23 -2.55
CA ILE A 30 12.61 -7.94 -3.85
C ILE A 30 12.45 -9.11 -4.83
N LEU A 31 12.60 -10.36 -4.38
CA LEU A 31 12.42 -11.53 -5.24
C LEU A 31 10.96 -11.69 -5.67
N GLU A 32 10.03 -11.51 -4.72
CA GLU A 32 8.60 -11.61 -4.96
C GLU A 32 8.07 -10.50 -5.89
N LEU A 33 8.67 -9.31 -5.87
CA LEU A 33 8.29 -8.20 -6.76
C LEU A 33 8.50 -8.54 -8.23
N ALA A 34 9.59 -9.24 -8.56
CA ALA A 34 9.84 -9.68 -9.93
C ALA A 34 8.79 -10.70 -10.41
N GLU A 35 8.40 -11.63 -9.54
CA GLU A 35 7.34 -12.59 -9.83
C GLU A 35 5.98 -11.89 -9.97
N ALA A 36 5.65 -10.99 -9.03
CA ALA A 36 4.41 -10.22 -9.06
C ALA A 36 4.32 -9.34 -10.32
N TYR A 37 5.42 -8.69 -10.72
CA TYR A 37 5.48 -7.93 -11.98
C TYR A 37 5.16 -8.82 -13.18
N ALA A 38 5.75 -10.01 -13.28
CA ALA A 38 5.47 -10.95 -14.37
C ALA A 38 3.99 -11.40 -14.43
N GLN A 39 3.27 -11.35 -13.30
CA GLN A 39 1.86 -11.74 -13.20
C GLN A 39 0.87 -10.59 -13.47
N THR A 40 1.34 -9.34 -13.61
CA THR A 40 0.52 -8.12 -13.68
C THR A 40 -0.68 -8.27 -14.62
N ASP A 41 -0.47 -8.67 -15.87
CA ASP A 41 -1.55 -8.78 -16.85
C ASP A 41 -2.58 -9.85 -16.50
N THR A 42 -2.12 -10.97 -15.95
CA THR A 42 -3.00 -12.05 -15.52
C THR A 42 -3.88 -11.61 -14.35
N ILE A 43 -3.28 -10.93 -13.36
CA ILE A 43 -4.02 -10.37 -12.22
C ILE A 43 -5.06 -9.35 -12.69
N PHE A 44 -4.69 -8.44 -13.60
CA PHE A 44 -5.60 -7.43 -14.11
C PHE A 44 -6.77 -8.05 -14.89
N GLN A 45 -6.53 -9.10 -15.66
CA GLN A 45 -7.63 -9.84 -16.29
C GLN A 45 -8.55 -10.48 -15.25
N GLN A 46 -8.00 -11.14 -14.23
CA GLN A 46 -8.79 -11.81 -13.19
C GLN A 46 -9.65 -10.85 -12.37
N CYS A 47 -9.12 -9.68 -12.00
CA CYS A 47 -9.85 -8.69 -11.20
C CYS A 47 -10.74 -7.76 -12.04
N GLY A 48 -10.84 -7.99 -13.36
CA GLY A 48 -11.69 -7.23 -14.27
C GLY A 48 -11.09 -5.91 -14.78
N LEU A 49 -9.83 -5.60 -14.44
CA LEU A 49 -9.10 -4.42 -14.92
C LEU A 49 -8.38 -4.63 -16.26
N GLY A 50 -8.45 -5.82 -16.88
CA GLY A 50 -7.81 -6.09 -18.17
C GLY A 50 -8.53 -5.47 -19.37
N GLY A 51 -9.80 -5.09 -19.23
CA GLY A 51 -10.67 -4.60 -20.32
C GLY A 51 -10.86 -3.08 -20.35
N LYS A 52 -11.95 -2.62 -20.97
CA LYS A 52 -12.40 -1.22 -20.81
C LYS A 52 -13.07 -1.09 -19.43
N VAL A 53 -12.54 -0.21 -18.60
CA VAL A 53 -13.10 0.11 -17.27
C VAL A 53 -13.75 1.48 -17.36
N SER A 54 -14.89 1.68 -16.69
CA SER A 54 -15.52 3.00 -16.61
C SER A 54 -14.59 3.95 -15.84
N SER A 55 -14.46 5.20 -16.29
CA SER A 55 -13.51 6.19 -15.74
C SER A 55 -13.72 6.56 -14.27
N GLU A 56 -14.79 6.09 -13.64
CA GLU A 56 -15.18 6.37 -12.25
C GLU A 56 -15.27 5.10 -11.39
N THR A 57 -14.57 4.02 -11.80
CA THR A 57 -14.64 2.75 -11.08
C THR A 57 -13.68 2.75 -9.89
N SER A 58 -14.19 3.13 -8.73
CA SER A 58 -13.45 3.16 -7.48
C SER A 58 -14.01 2.10 -6.51
N PHE A 59 -13.39 0.93 -6.46
CA PHE A 59 -13.67 -0.10 -5.47
C PHE A 59 -12.60 -0.06 -4.36
N TYR A 60 -12.53 1.06 -3.63
CA TYR A 60 -11.72 1.14 -2.41
C TYR A 60 -12.34 0.39 -1.22
N LYS A 61 -13.35 -0.47 -1.44
CA LYS A 61 -13.80 -1.39 -0.39
C LYS A 61 -13.16 -2.75 -0.65
N PRO A 62 -12.39 -3.31 0.30
CA PRO A 62 -11.82 -4.64 0.15
C PRO A 62 -12.94 -5.67 -0.01
N ILE A 63 -12.88 -6.45 -1.08
CA ILE A 63 -13.82 -7.55 -1.36
C ILE A 63 -13.13 -8.84 -0.98
N ARG A 64 -13.75 -9.64 -0.11
CA ARG A 64 -13.23 -10.96 0.26
C ARG A 64 -13.35 -11.92 -0.93
N ARG A 65 -12.24 -12.55 -1.28
CA ARG A 65 -12.10 -13.55 -2.35
C ARG A 65 -11.51 -14.83 -1.79
N LEU A 66 -11.60 -15.91 -2.57
CA LEU A 66 -11.02 -17.21 -2.25
C LEU A 66 -10.15 -17.65 -3.43
N ASP A 67 -8.87 -17.92 -3.17
CA ASP A 67 -8.05 -18.71 -4.07
C ASP A 67 -8.47 -20.17 -3.90
N ALA A 68 -9.25 -20.69 -4.87
CA ALA A 68 -9.78 -22.03 -4.81
C ALA A 68 -8.69 -23.13 -4.90
N VAL A 69 -7.54 -22.82 -5.50
CA VAL A 69 -6.44 -23.78 -5.68
C VAL A 69 -5.65 -23.92 -4.39
N ARG A 70 -5.33 -22.77 -3.76
CA ARG A 70 -4.57 -22.74 -2.50
C ARG A 70 -5.46 -22.87 -1.26
N ASN A 71 -6.77 -22.71 -1.42
CA ASN A 71 -7.76 -22.63 -0.36
C ASN A 71 -7.44 -21.52 0.66
N ILE A 72 -7.01 -20.35 0.16
CA ILE A 72 -6.63 -19.18 0.95
C ILE A 72 -7.61 -18.04 0.66
N ALA A 73 -8.19 -17.48 1.71
CA ALA A 73 -9.01 -16.27 1.59
C ALA A 73 -8.11 -15.03 1.57
N PHE A 74 -8.45 -14.06 0.71
CA PHE A 74 -7.75 -12.79 0.62
C PHE A 74 -8.74 -11.66 0.38
N PHE A 75 -8.31 -10.43 0.59
CA PHE A 75 -9.04 -9.22 0.27
C PHE A 75 -8.52 -8.63 -1.03
N GLU A 76 -9.43 -8.23 -1.92
CA GLU A 76 -9.10 -7.59 -3.20
C GLU A 76 -9.72 -6.18 -3.24
N SER A 77 -8.87 -5.17 -3.44
CA SER A 77 -9.26 -3.77 -3.65
C SER A 77 -8.81 -3.32 -5.03
N THR A 78 -9.68 -2.63 -5.77
CA THR A 78 -9.36 -2.17 -7.14
C THR A 78 -9.78 -0.74 -7.37
N SER A 79 -9.00 0.01 -8.15
CA SER A 79 -9.37 1.34 -8.61
C SER A 79 -8.94 1.56 -10.05
N ALA A 80 -9.71 2.37 -10.77
CA ALA A 80 -9.39 2.81 -12.11
C ALA A 80 -9.86 4.25 -12.29
N PHE A 81 -8.97 5.11 -12.76
CA PHE A 81 -9.28 6.50 -13.07
C PHE A 81 -8.39 7.03 -14.19
N VAL A 82 -8.84 8.11 -14.82
CA VAL A 82 -8.09 8.80 -15.87
C VAL A 82 -7.61 10.14 -15.33
N MET A 83 -6.30 10.31 -15.29
CA MET A 83 -5.67 11.58 -14.91
C MET A 83 -5.51 12.47 -16.15
N PRO A 84 -5.96 13.74 -16.14
CA PRO A 84 -5.88 14.66 -17.28
C PRO A 84 -4.46 15.25 -17.45
N LYS A 85 -3.44 14.41 -17.37
CA LYS A 85 -2.02 14.74 -17.52
C LYS A 85 -1.35 13.66 -18.36
N LYS A 86 -0.32 14.03 -19.13
CA LYS A 86 0.31 13.14 -20.13
C LYS A 86 1.23 12.11 -19.47
N TYR A 87 1.14 10.88 -19.96
CA TYR A 87 2.19 9.88 -19.80
C TYR A 87 3.43 10.29 -20.66
N PRO A 88 4.69 10.04 -20.23
CA PRO A 88 5.12 9.38 -19.00
C PRO A 88 5.29 10.30 -17.77
N ASN A 89 5.08 11.61 -17.92
CA ASN A 89 5.28 12.58 -16.85
C ASN A 89 4.45 12.24 -15.60
N SER A 90 3.19 11.81 -15.76
CA SER A 90 2.34 11.35 -14.66
C SER A 90 2.94 10.15 -13.90
N ALA A 91 3.58 9.22 -14.60
CA ALA A 91 4.18 8.04 -13.99
C ALA A 91 5.46 8.38 -13.21
N LYS A 92 6.27 9.28 -13.76
CA LYS A 92 7.42 9.84 -13.04
C LYS A 92 6.96 10.59 -11.79
N ALA A 93 5.99 11.50 -11.92
CA ALA A 93 5.47 12.28 -10.81
C ALA A 93 4.85 11.40 -9.71
N MET A 94 4.13 10.33 -10.08
CA MET A 94 3.59 9.37 -9.10
C MET A 94 4.71 8.70 -8.29
N PHE A 95 5.74 8.19 -8.96
CA PHE A 95 6.83 7.51 -8.27
C PHE A 95 7.64 8.45 -7.37
N ASP A 96 7.94 9.66 -7.85
CA ASP A 96 8.62 10.69 -7.07
C ASP A 96 7.80 11.12 -5.85
N ALA A 97 6.47 11.28 -6.03
CA ALA A 97 5.57 11.63 -4.94
C ALA A 97 5.49 10.55 -3.88
N ILE A 98 5.41 9.27 -4.27
CA ILE A 98 5.47 8.15 -3.31
C ILE A 98 6.75 8.22 -2.49
N ARG A 99 7.90 8.42 -3.14
CA ARG A 99 9.19 8.54 -2.44
C ARG A 99 9.18 9.70 -1.44
N GLN A 100 8.70 10.87 -1.87
CA GLN A 100 8.66 12.06 -1.01
C GLN A 100 7.73 11.87 0.19
N ILE A 101 6.56 11.25 0.04
CA ILE A 101 5.67 10.95 1.18
C ILE A 101 6.39 10.11 2.24
N HIS A 102 7.21 9.15 1.80
CA HIS A 102 7.96 8.31 2.73
C HIS A 102 9.12 9.05 3.40
N ASP A 103 9.80 9.94 2.67
CA ASP A 103 10.94 10.71 3.18
C ASP A 103 10.52 11.82 4.15
N ASP A 104 9.39 12.50 3.87
CA ASP A 104 8.91 13.66 4.64
C ASP A 104 8.19 13.26 5.96
N HIS A 105 8.02 11.97 6.24
CA HIS A 105 7.24 11.49 7.38
C HIS A 105 8.13 10.96 8.52
N ALA A 106 8.09 11.61 9.69
CA ALA A 106 8.96 11.29 10.84
C ALA A 106 8.86 9.83 11.33
N CYS A 107 7.68 9.20 11.25
CA CYS A 107 7.50 7.79 11.62
C CYS A 107 7.92 6.78 10.54
N ARG A 108 8.51 7.22 9.41
CA ARG A 108 8.93 6.35 8.32
C ARG A 108 10.46 6.41 8.17
N LYS A 109 11.07 5.29 7.82
CA LYS A 109 12.51 5.19 7.55
C LYS A 109 12.76 4.43 6.27
N LEU A 110 13.29 5.15 5.27
CA LEU A 110 13.79 4.54 4.03
C LEU A 110 14.99 3.63 4.32
N TYR A 111 15.06 2.50 3.62
CA TYR A 111 16.25 1.67 3.60
C TYR A 111 17.27 2.25 2.63
N GLU A 112 18.42 2.67 3.14
CA GLU A 112 19.42 3.40 2.34
C GLU A 112 20.24 2.47 1.43
N LYS A 113 20.27 1.16 1.71
CA LYS A 113 21.09 0.16 1.00
C LYS A 113 20.33 -0.56 -0.11
N VAL A 114 19.32 0.10 -0.68
CA VAL A 114 18.48 -0.46 -1.74
C VAL A 114 19.26 -0.52 -3.06
N GLU A 115 19.26 -1.68 -3.70
CA GLU A 115 19.73 -1.82 -5.08
C GLU A 115 18.74 -1.15 -6.05
N ASN A 116 19.27 -0.48 -7.08
CA ASN A 116 18.45 0.30 -8.04
C ASN A 116 17.55 1.34 -7.35
N ALA A 117 18.10 2.14 -6.43
CA ALA A 117 17.37 3.18 -5.70
C ALA A 117 16.70 4.25 -6.60
N ALA A 118 16.95 4.26 -7.91
CA ALA A 118 16.23 5.09 -8.88
C ALA A 118 14.82 4.55 -9.17
N ASN A 119 14.60 3.23 -9.04
CA ASN A 119 13.32 2.57 -9.32
C ASN A 119 12.78 1.75 -8.14
N THR A 120 13.50 1.67 -7.03
CA THR A 120 13.12 0.88 -5.86
C THR A 120 13.04 1.78 -4.62
N ILE A 121 11.96 1.61 -3.86
CA ILE A 121 11.73 2.24 -2.56
C ILE A 121 11.53 1.10 -1.57
N ALA A 122 12.33 1.06 -0.50
CA ALA A 122 12.05 0.19 0.64
C ALA A 122 11.93 1.07 1.88
N VAL A 123 10.87 0.83 2.66
CA VAL A 123 10.48 1.71 3.75
C VAL A 123 9.90 0.90 4.90
N LYS A 124 10.27 1.29 6.10
CA LYS A 124 9.67 0.79 7.34
C LYS A 124 8.90 1.91 8.01
N PHE A 125 7.73 1.60 8.52
CA PHE A 125 6.87 2.50 9.26
C PHE A 125 6.94 2.05 10.72
N GLY A 126 7.21 2.99 11.62
CA GLY A 126 6.95 2.78 13.04
C GLY A 126 5.44 2.74 13.28
N THR A 127 5.04 2.59 14.53
CA THR A 127 3.62 2.66 14.89
C THR A 127 3.01 3.97 14.41
N VAL A 128 2.18 3.91 13.37
CA VAL A 128 1.40 5.05 12.91
C VAL A 128 0.04 4.96 13.56
N ASN A 129 -0.24 5.92 14.41
CA ASN A 129 -1.55 6.13 15.01
C ASN A 129 -2.47 6.74 13.94
N HIS A 130 -3.27 5.91 13.27
CA HIS A 130 -4.28 6.40 12.34
C HIS A 130 -5.51 6.86 13.13
N CYS A 131 -5.80 8.16 13.12
CA CYS A 131 -6.99 8.71 13.78
C CYS A 131 -8.20 8.66 12.83
N GLU A 132 -9.22 7.86 13.17
CA GLU A 132 -10.56 7.92 12.57
C GLU A 132 -11.57 8.25 13.69
N GLY A 133 -11.95 9.52 13.82
CA GLY A 133 -12.80 9.97 14.93
C GLY A 133 -12.08 9.85 16.28
N GLU A 134 -12.62 9.04 17.21
CA GLU A 134 -12.01 8.74 18.51
C GLU A 134 -11.14 7.48 18.51
N ASN A 135 -11.16 6.68 17.43
CA ASN A 135 -10.44 5.41 17.36
C ASN A 135 -9.10 5.61 16.66
N VAL A 136 -8.03 5.23 17.36
CA VAL A 136 -6.67 5.19 16.84
C VAL A 136 -6.35 3.72 16.56
N VAL A 137 -6.11 3.37 15.29
CA VAL A 137 -5.62 2.03 14.94
C VAL A 137 -4.10 2.12 14.75
N PRO A 138 -3.31 1.63 15.71
CA PRO A 138 -1.86 1.59 15.57
C PRO A 138 -1.49 0.49 14.56
N LEU A 139 -0.78 0.89 13.51
CA LEU A 139 -0.28 0.00 12.47
C LEU A 139 1.23 0.22 12.33
N SER A 140 1.97 -0.88 12.19
CA SER A 140 3.34 -0.83 11.67
C SER A 140 3.39 -1.59 10.35
N LEU A 141 4.30 -1.21 9.46
CA LEU A 141 4.46 -1.92 8.19
C LEU A 141 5.88 -1.84 7.66
N ILE A 142 6.23 -2.83 6.85
CA ILE A 142 7.42 -2.83 6.01
C ILE A 142 6.97 -3.03 4.57
N ALA A 143 7.40 -2.14 3.68
CA ALA A 143 7.05 -2.18 2.28
C ALA A 143 8.27 -2.08 1.39
N VAL A 144 8.25 -2.80 0.27
CA VAL A 144 9.16 -2.63 -0.84
C VAL A 144 8.33 -2.40 -2.09
N GLN A 145 8.58 -1.29 -2.78
CA GLN A 145 7.96 -0.92 -4.04
C GLN A 145 9.02 -0.81 -5.11
N GLN A 146 8.70 -1.29 -6.31
CA GLN A 146 9.54 -1.16 -7.48
C GLN A 146 8.74 -0.69 -8.70
N ARG A 147 9.37 0.17 -9.48
CA ARG A 147 8.88 0.66 -10.77
C ARG A 147 9.54 -0.10 -11.91
N PHE A 148 8.72 -0.56 -12.84
CA PHE A 148 9.12 -1.21 -14.09
C PHE A 148 8.63 -0.35 -15.25
N GLU A 149 9.55 0.07 -16.11
CA GLU A 149 9.27 0.87 -17.29
C GLU A 149 9.21 -0.03 -18.53
N GLU A 150 8.06 -0.06 -19.19
CA GLU A 150 7.84 -0.74 -20.46
C GLU A 150 7.66 0.28 -21.59
N SER A 151 7.59 -0.18 -22.84
CA SER A 151 7.47 0.71 -24.01
C SER A 151 6.18 1.56 -24.01
N ASP A 152 5.08 1.01 -23.50
CA ASP A 152 3.73 1.60 -23.58
C ASP A 152 3.11 1.87 -22.21
N ARG A 153 3.75 1.45 -21.13
CA ARG A 153 3.26 1.60 -19.76
C ARG A 153 4.37 1.63 -18.72
N THR A 154 4.02 2.09 -17.53
CA THR A 154 4.81 1.91 -16.31
C THR A 154 4.02 1.06 -15.34
N VAL A 155 4.67 0.08 -14.72
CA VAL A 155 4.08 -0.77 -13.68
C VAL A 155 4.78 -0.49 -12.36
N LEU A 156 4.02 -0.07 -11.35
CA LEU A 156 4.46 -0.02 -9.97
C LEU A 156 3.97 -1.28 -9.29
N VAL A 157 4.86 -2.02 -8.65
CA VAL A 157 4.52 -3.21 -7.87
C VAL A 157 5.04 -3.01 -6.46
N TRP A 158 4.27 -3.40 -5.45
CA TRP A 158 4.73 -3.41 -4.07
C TRP A 158 4.39 -4.71 -3.36
N ARG A 159 5.25 -5.06 -2.40
CA ARG A 159 5.01 -6.05 -1.36
C ARG A 159 5.05 -5.34 -0.03
N CYS A 160 4.12 -5.69 0.85
CA CYS A 160 3.97 -5.04 2.15
C CYS A 160 3.52 -6.07 3.19
N LEU A 161 4.17 -6.06 4.35
CA LEU A 161 3.64 -6.72 5.54
C LEU A 161 3.16 -5.64 6.49
N ILE A 162 1.89 -5.71 6.86
CA ILE A 162 1.21 -4.75 7.71
C ILE A 162 0.84 -5.47 8.99
N GLU A 163 1.29 -4.97 10.13
CA GLU A 163 1.07 -5.55 11.44
C GLU A 163 0.12 -4.64 12.23
N GLY A 164 -0.92 -5.25 12.77
CA GLY A 164 -1.79 -4.59 13.72
C GLY A 164 -1.12 -4.48 15.08
N GLU A 165 -1.49 -3.46 15.83
CA GLU A 165 -1.16 -3.31 17.24
C GLU A 165 -2.45 -3.08 18.04
N GLY A 166 -2.35 -3.01 19.37
CA GLY A 166 -3.53 -2.85 20.24
C GLY A 166 -4.52 -4.01 20.04
N ASP A 167 -5.76 -3.68 19.64
CA ASP A 167 -6.83 -4.66 19.41
C ASP A 167 -6.56 -5.60 18.22
N PHE A 168 -5.56 -5.30 17.38
CA PHE A 168 -5.15 -6.13 16.24
C PHE A 168 -3.74 -6.71 16.38
N ALA A 169 -3.18 -6.75 17.60
CA ALA A 169 -1.79 -7.17 17.85
C ALA A 169 -1.41 -8.58 17.35
N ASP A 170 -2.38 -9.46 17.15
CA ASP A 170 -2.20 -10.82 16.65
C ASP A 170 -2.42 -10.95 15.14
N MET A 171 -2.75 -9.85 14.45
CA MET A 171 -3.16 -9.83 13.05
C MET A 171 -2.11 -9.16 12.16
N CYS A 172 -1.89 -9.76 10.99
CA CYS A 172 -1.09 -9.17 9.93
C CYS A 172 -1.81 -9.30 8.59
N LEU A 173 -1.52 -8.37 7.67
CA LEU A 173 -1.86 -8.51 6.26
C LEU A 173 -0.58 -8.63 5.45
N ASP A 174 -0.47 -9.72 4.71
CA ASP A 174 0.53 -9.88 3.67
C ASP A 174 -0.06 -9.41 2.33
N GLU A 175 0.45 -8.28 1.84
CA GLU A 175 -0.12 -7.53 0.73
C GLU A 175 0.80 -7.49 -0.49
N THR A 176 0.23 -7.75 -1.66
CA THR A 176 0.81 -7.42 -2.96
C THR A 176 -0.08 -6.43 -3.67
N GLY A 177 0.51 -5.37 -4.23
CA GLY A 177 -0.23 -4.45 -5.07
C GLY A 177 0.47 -4.13 -6.37
N TRP A 178 -0.35 -3.70 -7.32
CA TRP A 178 0.03 -3.37 -8.68
C TRP A 178 -0.68 -2.08 -9.08
N CYS A 179 0.05 -1.12 -9.63
CA CYS A 179 -0.49 0.08 -10.25
C CYS A 179 0.09 0.22 -11.66
N VAL A 180 -0.77 0.21 -12.67
CA VAL A 180 -0.40 0.34 -14.07
C VAL A 180 -0.78 1.73 -14.56
N LEU A 181 0.19 2.44 -15.12
CA LEU A 181 0.02 3.75 -15.72
C LEU A 181 0.37 3.68 -17.21
N ARG A 182 -0.52 4.17 -18.07
CA ARG A 182 -0.29 4.19 -19.52
C ARG A 182 -0.99 5.35 -20.20
N SER A 183 -0.52 5.68 -21.40
CA SER A 183 -1.14 6.74 -22.21
C SER A 183 -2.54 6.34 -22.68
N THR A 184 -3.43 7.33 -22.79
CA THR A 184 -4.71 7.20 -23.50
C THR A 184 -4.62 7.85 -24.89
N PRO A 185 -5.62 7.66 -25.78
CA PRO A 185 -5.69 8.34 -27.08
C PRO A 185 -5.90 9.86 -27.01
N VAL A 186 -6.22 10.42 -25.84
CA VAL A 186 -6.55 11.85 -25.65
C VAL A 186 -5.51 12.57 -24.81
N ASP A 187 -4.25 12.14 -24.87
CA ASP A 187 -3.13 12.73 -24.13
C ASP A 187 -3.37 12.81 -22.60
N SER A 188 -4.00 11.77 -22.05
CA SER A 188 -4.21 11.60 -20.61
C SER A 188 -3.55 10.30 -20.14
N THR A 189 -3.55 10.05 -18.82
CA THR A 189 -2.98 8.83 -18.23
C THR A 189 -4.09 7.96 -17.65
N ASP A 190 -4.23 6.73 -18.13
CA ASP A 190 -5.05 5.67 -17.53
C ASP A 190 -4.27 5.06 -16.37
N ILE A 191 -4.83 5.11 -15.17
CA ILE A 191 -4.22 4.61 -13.94
C ILE A 191 -5.15 3.55 -13.35
N ARG A 192 -4.60 2.36 -13.13
CA ARG A 192 -5.35 1.22 -12.64
C ARG A 192 -4.59 0.49 -11.56
N THR A 193 -5.26 0.24 -10.45
CA THR A 193 -4.66 -0.34 -9.26
C THR A 193 -5.41 -1.60 -8.83
N CYS A 194 -4.67 -2.65 -8.49
CA CYS A 194 -5.16 -3.85 -7.83
C CYS A 194 -4.31 -4.10 -6.59
N ILE A 195 -4.95 -4.41 -5.46
CA ILE A 195 -4.29 -4.74 -4.20
C ILE A 195 -4.90 -6.05 -3.71
N ARG A 196 -4.06 -7.02 -3.37
CA ARG A 196 -4.47 -8.28 -2.76
C ARG A 196 -3.77 -8.44 -1.42
N SER A 197 -4.54 -8.62 -0.35
CA SER A 197 -4.03 -8.72 1.02
C SER A 197 -4.55 -9.99 1.69
N THR A 198 -3.64 -10.83 2.20
CA THR A 198 -3.97 -12.10 2.85
C THR A 198 -3.84 -11.96 4.37
N PRO A 199 -4.90 -12.24 5.15
CA PRO A 199 -4.81 -12.26 6.61
C PRO A 199 -3.90 -13.37 7.13
N ILE A 200 -3.03 -13.02 8.07
CA ILE A 200 -2.16 -13.94 8.80
C ILE A 200 -2.41 -13.72 10.29
N HIS A 201 -2.72 -14.81 11.01
CA HIS A 201 -2.91 -14.81 12.45
C HIS A 201 -1.66 -15.38 13.12
N ARG A 202 -1.05 -14.61 14.01
CA ARG A 202 0.14 -15.04 14.78
C ARG A 202 -0.22 -15.94 15.96
N CYS A 203 -1.46 -15.85 16.46
CA CYS A 203 -1.98 -16.73 17.50
C CYS A 203 -3.03 -17.69 16.91
N VAL A 204 -3.03 -18.96 17.33
CA VAL A 204 -3.87 -20.04 16.77
C VAL A 204 -5.13 -20.27 17.61
N GLU A 205 -5.52 -19.33 18.47
CA GLU A 205 -6.77 -19.47 19.21
C GLU A 205 -7.95 -19.34 18.23
N LYS A 206 -8.59 -20.49 17.96
CA LYS A 206 -9.74 -20.61 17.07
C LYS A 206 -10.95 -19.90 17.68
N THR A 207 -11.02 -18.59 17.56
CA THR A 207 -12.26 -17.85 17.81
C THR A 207 -13.19 -17.98 16.61
N ILE A 208 -14.47 -18.17 16.93
CA ILE A 208 -15.60 -18.31 15.99
C ILE A 208 -15.82 -17.04 15.14
N ASP A 209 -15.06 -15.98 15.42
CA ASP A 209 -15.22 -14.61 14.91
C ASP A 209 -14.04 -14.12 14.03
N SER A 210 -13.15 -15.02 13.58
CA SER A 210 -11.93 -14.62 12.86
C SER A 210 -12.22 -13.85 11.55
N LYS A 211 -13.35 -14.13 10.89
CA LYS A 211 -13.70 -13.51 9.60
C LYS A 211 -14.14 -12.06 9.73
N GLU A 212 -14.96 -11.73 10.73
CA GLU A 212 -15.43 -10.36 10.93
C GLU A 212 -14.26 -9.48 11.37
N ARG A 213 -13.39 -10.01 12.24
CA ARG A 213 -12.13 -9.37 12.63
C ARG A 213 -11.18 -9.17 11.45
N ASP A 214 -11.02 -10.16 10.57
CA ASP A 214 -10.23 -10.02 9.32
C ASP A 214 -10.76 -8.87 8.45
N GLU A 215 -12.08 -8.79 8.30
CA GLU A 215 -12.74 -7.73 7.53
C GLU A 215 -12.56 -6.36 8.19
N GLU A 216 -12.71 -6.26 9.51
CA GLU A 216 -12.50 -5.03 10.26
C GLU A 216 -11.06 -4.52 10.09
N PHE A 217 -10.08 -5.39 10.26
CA PHE A 217 -8.66 -5.06 10.11
C PHE A 217 -8.33 -4.63 8.68
N ALA A 218 -8.78 -5.39 7.67
CA ALA A 218 -8.57 -5.03 6.26
C ALA A 218 -9.20 -3.67 5.90
N ASN A 219 -10.39 -3.37 6.43
CA ASN A 219 -11.01 -2.08 6.23
C ASN A 219 -10.22 -0.95 6.90
N ALA A 220 -9.70 -1.16 8.12
CA ALA A 220 -8.88 -0.16 8.81
C ALA A 220 -7.59 0.17 8.03
N VAL A 221 -6.91 -0.85 7.50
CA VAL A 221 -5.73 -0.68 6.66
C VAL A 221 -6.05 0.10 5.38
N VAL A 222 -7.15 -0.22 4.70
CA VAL A 222 -7.58 0.49 3.48
C VAL A 222 -7.93 1.95 3.77
N ARG A 223 -8.56 2.25 4.91
CA ARG A 223 -8.84 3.66 5.29
C ARG A 223 -7.54 4.43 5.59
N SER A 224 -6.57 3.77 6.22
CA SER A 224 -5.24 4.36 6.44
C SER A 224 -4.55 4.73 5.13
N SER A 225 -4.57 3.85 4.12
CA SER A 225 -3.96 4.12 2.82
C SER A 225 -4.66 5.23 2.01
N GLN A 226 -5.95 5.50 2.27
CA GLN A 226 -6.67 6.60 1.62
C GLN A 226 -6.13 7.98 2.05
N GLN A 227 -5.67 8.15 3.29
CA GLN A 227 -5.07 9.41 3.74
C GLN A 227 -3.74 9.68 3.02
N ASP A 228 -2.90 8.65 2.86
CA ASP A 228 -1.68 8.73 2.06
C ASP A 228 -2.01 8.99 0.58
N SER A 229 -3.10 8.42 0.05
CA SER A 229 -3.55 8.66 -1.32
C SER A 229 -3.92 10.12 -1.57
N MET A 230 -4.50 10.82 -0.59
CA MET A 230 -4.79 12.26 -0.71
C MET A 230 -3.51 13.10 -0.76
N LYS A 231 -2.53 12.80 0.11
CA LYS A 231 -1.21 13.46 0.07
C LYS A 231 -0.47 13.18 -1.23
N LEU A 232 -0.58 11.94 -1.73
CA LEU A 232 -0.04 11.53 -3.03
C LEU A 232 -0.62 12.36 -4.17
N ALA A 233 -1.94 12.52 -4.23
CA ALA A 233 -2.57 13.34 -5.25
C ALA A 233 -2.06 14.79 -5.21
N GLN A 234 -1.91 15.38 -4.02
CA GLN A 234 -1.40 16.75 -3.85
C GLN A 234 0.05 16.90 -4.33
N LEU A 235 0.94 15.98 -3.96
CA LEU A 235 2.34 16.01 -4.39
C LEU A 235 2.48 15.74 -5.90
N MET A 236 1.68 14.84 -6.44
CA MET A 236 1.61 14.61 -7.88
C MET A 236 1.22 15.89 -8.63
N ASP A 237 0.19 16.60 -8.16
CA ASP A 237 -0.22 17.87 -8.77
C ASP A 237 0.91 18.91 -8.72
N GLN A 238 1.63 19.02 -7.60
CA GLN A 238 2.80 19.92 -7.48
C GLN A 238 3.89 19.58 -8.51
N PHE A 239 4.26 18.31 -8.65
CA PHE A 239 5.26 17.90 -9.64
C PHE A 239 4.81 18.15 -11.08
N LEU A 240 3.52 17.96 -11.35
CA LEU A 240 2.91 18.13 -12.68
C LEU A 240 2.54 19.59 -13.02
N LEU A 241 2.74 20.53 -12.10
CA LEU A 241 2.66 21.97 -12.33
C LEU A 241 4.02 22.58 -12.73
N HIS A 242 5.12 21.88 -12.43
CA HIS A 242 6.49 22.31 -12.71
C HIS A 242 7.16 21.53 -13.86
N THR A 243 6.39 20.76 -14.63
CA THR A 243 6.83 20.05 -15.84
C THR A 243 6.30 20.71 -17.10
#